data_AF-A0A1V5S264-F1
#
_entry.id   AF-A0A1V5S264-F1
#
_cell.length_a   1.000
_cell.length_b   1.000
_cell.length_c   1.000
_cell.angle_alpha   90.00
_cell.angle_beta   90.00
_cell.angle_gamma   90.00
#
_symmetry.space_group_name_H-M   'P 1'
#
loop_
_entity.id
_entity.type
_entity.pdbx_description
1 polymer ?
#
loop_
_entity_poly.entity_id
_entity_poly.type
_entity_poly.pdbx_seq_one_letter_code
_entity_poly.pdbx_strand_id
1 'polypeptide(L)'
;MKTVINTLLTTTLILAAFMQLELTSQNNSPKKALDTFINATTKSSTQIPVAGAEVLLEVSPQKKGSLITGKNGNFGVYFSNVLEEQGKDKPNITISMTITPPKDFLYHIAQNKFKLSLDKSKGPYYEFTLLFEQDKTMPNDVKLIIKPNATYTIMAPDTSKRGAKQGKGSAVKTGDSYQGQVMHF
;
A
#
# COMPACT_ATOMS: atom_id res chain seq x y z
N MET A 1 55.78 11.06 0.59
CA MET A 1 54.96 11.37 -0.60
C MET A 1 54.13 10.14 -0.94
N LYS A 2 52.80 10.29 -0.96
CA LYS A 2 51.80 9.50 -1.72
C LYS A 2 51.83 7.98 -1.45
N THR A 3 51.02 7.41 -0.56
CA THR A 3 49.55 7.31 -0.63
C THR A 3 49.08 7.06 -2.06
N VAL A 4 49.01 5.78 -2.47
CA VAL A 4 48.03 5.12 -3.36
C VAL A 4 48.60 3.73 -3.59
N ILE A 5 47.99 2.68 -3.01
CA ILE A 5 47.95 1.25 -3.43
C ILE A 5 47.35 0.55 -2.21
N ASN A 6 46.04 0.69 -2.00
CA ASN A 6 45.30 -0.15 -1.06
C ASN A 6 43.81 -0.26 -1.43
N THR A 7 43.48 -0.11 -2.72
CA THR A 7 42.09 -0.08 -3.20
C THR A 7 41.90 -0.97 -4.43
N LEU A 8 42.38 -2.21 -4.39
CA LEU A 8 42.12 -3.15 -5.48
C LEU A 8 41.97 -4.63 -5.05
N LEU A 9 41.71 -4.92 -3.78
CA LEU A 9 41.65 -6.32 -3.31
C LEU A 9 40.45 -6.70 -2.43
N THR A 10 39.35 -5.95 -2.50
CA THR A 10 38.12 -6.27 -1.72
C THR A 10 36.83 -6.27 -2.53
N THR A 11 36.90 -6.46 -3.85
CA THR A 11 35.72 -6.60 -4.73
C THR A 11 35.72 -7.88 -5.57
N THR A 12 36.37 -8.93 -5.07
CA THR A 12 36.32 -10.30 -5.63
C THR A 12 35.86 -11.30 -4.57
N LEU A 13 34.77 -10.98 -3.89
CA LEU A 13 34.01 -11.95 -3.10
C LEU A 13 32.53 -11.62 -3.26
N ILE A 14 31.88 -12.32 -4.18
CA ILE A 14 30.45 -12.62 -4.39
C ILE A 14 30.27 -12.81 -5.92
N LEU A 15 30.99 -13.77 -6.50
CA LEU A 15 30.67 -14.32 -7.83
C LEU A 15 30.66 -15.86 -7.83
N ALA A 16 30.71 -16.47 -6.65
CA ALA A 16 30.80 -17.92 -6.47
C ALA A 16 29.55 -18.54 -5.83
N ALA A 17 28.41 -17.84 -5.78
CA ALA A 17 27.19 -18.36 -5.14
C ALA A 17 26.00 -18.59 -6.10
N PHE A 18 26.16 -18.42 -7.41
CA PHE A 18 25.09 -18.66 -8.39
C PHE A 18 25.41 -19.72 -9.46
N MET A 19 26.52 -20.45 -9.31
CA MET A 19 26.91 -21.53 -10.23
C MET A 19 26.54 -22.92 -9.67
N GLN A 20 25.29 -23.10 -9.27
CA GLN A 20 24.66 -24.43 -9.22
C GLN A 20 23.20 -24.29 -9.67
N LEU A 21 23.01 -24.00 -10.95
CA LEU A 21 21.79 -24.39 -11.63
C LEU A 21 22.22 -25.47 -12.63
N GLU A 22 21.85 -26.71 -12.33
CA GLU A 22 22.17 -27.89 -13.11
C GLU A 22 21.82 -27.67 -14.58
N LEU A 23 22.83 -27.84 -15.42
CA LEU A 23 22.66 -28.07 -16.85
C LEU A 23 22.00 -29.43 -17.04
N THR A 24 20.70 -29.45 -17.29
CA THR A 24 20.09 -30.49 -18.12
C THR A 24 19.34 -29.84 -19.27
N SER A 25 20.05 -29.76 -20.41
CA SER A 25 19.57 -29.96 -21.78
C SER A 25 18.09 -29.62 -22.08
N GLN A 26 17.85 -28.53 -22.82
CA GLN A 26 17.22 -28.63 -24.16
C GLN A 26 17.33 -27.31 -24.94
N ASN A 27 17.70 -27.47 -26.21
CA ASN A 27 17.83 -26.50 -27.28
C ASN A 27 16.73 -25.41 -27.29
N ASN A 28 17.12 -24.16 -27.63
CA ASN A 28 16.30 -22.95 -27.90
C ASN A 28 16.10 -21.90 -26.78
N SER A 29 16.79 -21.97 -25.65
CA SER A 29 16.51 -21.15 -24.46
C SER A 29 17.13 -19.73 -24.36
N PRO A 30 18.24 -19.33 -25.04
CA PRO A 30 18.82 -17.99 -24.80
C PRO A 30 17.93 -16.86 -25.30
N LYS A 31 17.33 -17.00 -26.49
CA LYS A 31 16.36 -16.02 -27.02
C LYS A 31 15.09 -15.99 -26.17
N LYS A 32 14.57 -17.14 -25.76
CA LYS A 32 13.37 -17.21 -24.91
C LYS A 32 13.61 -16.62 -23.51
N ALA A 33 14.78 -16.83 -22.92
CA ALA A 33 15.16 -16.25 -21.63
C ALA A 33 15.39 -14.74 -21.75
N LEU A 34 16.05 -14.28 -22.83
CA LEU A 34 16.25 -12.86 -23.12
C LEU A 34 14.92 -12.16 -23.42
N ASP A 35 14.03 -12.76 -24.22
CA ASP A 35 12.70 -12.24 -24.53
C ASP A 35 11.83 -12.23 -23.26
N THR A 36 11.94 -13.24 -22.39
CA THR A 36 11.26 -13.24 -21.08
C THR A 36 11.82 -12.16 -20.17
N PHE A 37 13.14 -11.94 -20.17
CA PHE A 37 13.79 -10.89 -19.38
C PHE A 37 13.45 -9.49 -19.88
N ILE A 38 13.51 -9.26 -21.20
CA ILE A 38 13.11 -8.01 -21.86
C ILE A 38 11.62 -7.75 -21.60
N ASN A 39 10.75 -8.76 -21.71
CA ASN A 39 9.32 -8.61 -21.46
C ASN A 39 9.04 -8.35 -19.96
N ALA A 40 9.78 -8.98 -19.05
CA ALA A 40 9.65 -8.74 -17.60
C ALA A 40 10.15 -7.35 -17.20
N THR A 41 11.26 -6.87 -17.80
CA THR A 41 11.83 -5.55 -17.50
C THR A 41 11.11 -4.41 -18.21
N THR A 42 10.52 -4.64 -19.39
CA THR A 42 9.65 -3.65 -20.06
C THR A 42 8.28 -3.54 -19.39
N LYS A 43 7.74 -4.59 -18.76
CA LYS A 43 6.44 -4.55 -18.05
C LYS A 43 6.47 -4.09 -16.59
N SER A 44 7.64 -3.82 -16.02
CA SER A 44 7.72 -3.29 -14.65
C SER A 44 7.15 -1.87 -14.59
N SER A 45 5.86 -1.75 -14.32
CA SER A 45 5.18 -0.50 -14.01
C SER A 45 5.61 0.01 -12.63
N THR A 46 5.87 1.30 -12.52
CA THR A 46 6.25 1.92 -11.24
C THR A 46 4.99 2.22 -10.47
N GLN A 47 4.89 1.71 -9.23
CA GLN A 47 3.81 2.07 -8.31
C GLN A 47 4.24 3.23 -7.42
N ILE A 48 3.53 4.34 -7.52
CA ILE A 48 3.89 5.60 -6.87
C ILE A 48 2.77 5.98 -5.88
N PRO A 49 3.09 6.35 -4.62
CA PRO A 49 2.08 6.82 -3.67
C PRO A 49 1.36 8.08 -4.12
N VAL A 50 0.06 8.14 -3.87
CA VAL A 50 -0.76 9.34 -4.10
C VAL A 50 -0.96 10.06 -2.78
N ALA A 51 -0.16 11.08 -2.51
CA ALA A 51 -0.32 11.93 -1.33
C ALA A 51 -1.38 13.01 -1.55
N GLY A 52 -2.09 13.41 -0.49
CA GLY A 52 -3.03 14.54 -0.53
C GLY A 52 -4.33 14.31 -1.30
N ALA A 53 -4.58 13.09 -1.80
CA ALA A 53 -5.87 12.72 -2.38
C ALA A 53 -6.95 12.63 -1.29
N GLU A 54 -8.15 13.10 -1.63
CA GLU A 54 -9.35 12.89 -0.84
C GLU A 54 -9.94 11.52 -1.12
N VAL A 55 -10.30 10.81 -0.04
CA VAL A 55 -10.95 9.50 -0.07
C VAL A 55 -12.31 9.63 0.60
N LEU A 56 -13.38 9.62 -0.20
CA LEU A 56 -14.75 9.51 0.30
C LEU A 56 -15.06 8.04 0.56
N LEU A 57 -15.27 7.68 1.82
CA LEU A 57 -15.61 6.34 2.29
C LEU A 57 -17.12 6.24 2.54
N GLU A 58 -17.72 5.14 2.08
CA GLU A 58 -19.10 4.77 2.37
C GLU A 58 -19.17 3.34 2.89
N VAL A 59 -19.78 3.16 4.06
CA VAL A 59 -20.03 1.86 4.69
C VAL A 59 -21.53 1.62 4.67
N SER A 60 -21.95 0.53 4.02
CA SER A 60 -23.36 0.15 3.96
C SER A 60 -23.93 -0.05 5.37
N PRO A 61 -25.17 0.37 5.67
CA PRO A 61 -26.11 0.98 4.72
C PRO A 61 -25.95 2.50 4.51
N GLN A 62 -25.38 3.28 5.44
CA GLN A 62 -25.49 4.75 5.36
C GLN A 62 -24.34 5.57 5.99
N LYS A 63 -23.29 4.95 6.54
CA LYS A 63 -22.21 5.74 7.16
C LYS A 63 -21.27 6.26 6.08
N LYS A 64 -20.94 7.55 6.12
CA LYS A 64 -20.02 8.20 5.17
C LYS A 64 -19.04 9.11 5.89
N GLY A 65 -17.86 9.26 5.32
CA GLY A 65 -16.88 10.24 5.76
C GLY A 65 -15.78 10.42 4.72
N SER A 66 -15.09 11.54 4.73
CA SER A 66 -13.92 11.77 3.89
C SER A 66 -12.65 11.98 4.71
N LEU A 67 -11.54 11.49 4.17
CA LEU A 67 -10.21 11.71 4.72
C LEU A 67 -9.23 12.11 3.62
N ILE A 68 -8.08 12.62 4.03
CA ILE A 68 -6.96 12.92 3.13
C ILE A 68 -5.85 11.88 3.34
N THR A 69 -5.32 11.36 2.25
CA THR A 69 -4.16 10.46 2.26
C THR A 69 -2.89 11.16 2.77
N GLY A 70 -2.10 10.44 3.56
CA GLY A 70 -0.82 10.91 4.07
C GLY A 70 0.26 11.02 2.98
N LYS A 71 1.47 11.47 3.37
CA LYS A 71 2.62 11.65 2.45
C LYS A 71 2.99 10.38 1.68
N ASN A 72 2.73 9.20 2.27
CA ASN A 72 3.01 7.91 1.66
C ASN A 72 1.75 7.28 1.04
N GLY A 73 0.71 8.08 0.76
CA GLY A 73 -0.58 7.60 0.27
C GLY A 73 -1.38 6.80 1.31
N ASN A 74 -0.93 6.75 2.56
CA ASN A 74 -1.52 5.92 3.61
C ASN A 74 -2.76 6.58 4.22
N PHE A 75 -3.76 5.77 4.53
CA PHE A 75 -4.98 6.18 5.24
C PHE A 75 -5.59 5.01 6.00
N GLY A 76 -6.35 5.31 7.06
CA GLY A 76 -6.91 4.31 7.95
C GLY A 76 -8.42 4.39 8.06
N VAL A 77 -9.03 3.27 8.42
CA VAL A 77 -10.45 3.16 8.78
C VAL A 77 -10.55 2.45 10.11
N TYR A 78 -11.27 3.03 11.06
CA TYR A 78 -11.51 2.48 12.38
C TYR A 78 -13.01 2.32 12.62
N PHE A 79 -13.43 1.14 13.04
CA PHE A 79 -14.82 0.86 13.42
C PHE A 79 -14.93 0.72 14.94
N SER A 80 -15.73 1.58 15.56
CA SER A 80 -15.93 1.57 17.01
C SER A 80 -16.53 0.25 17.51
N ASN A 81 -17.39 -0.38 16.69
CA ASN A 81 -17.92 -1.71 16.93
C ASN A 81 -18.00 -2.53 15.64
N VAL A 82 -16.84 -3.02 15.17
CA VAL A 82 -16.69 -3.77 13.91
C VAL A 82 -17.63 -4.98 13.77
N LEU A 83 -18.01 -5.62 14.89
CA LEU A 83 -18.89 -6.80 14.87
C LEU A 83 -20.34 -6.43 14.51
N GLU A 84 -20.79 -5.25 14.91
CA GLU A 84 -22.15 -4.77 14.64
C GLU A 84 -22.30 -4.17 13.24
N GLU A 85 -21.21 -3.74 12.62
CA GLU A 85 -21.23 -3.21 11.25
C GLU A 85 -21.81 -4.21 10.26
N GLN A 86 -22.90 -3.84 9.58
CA GLN A 86 -23.58 -4.70 8.60
C GLN A 86 -24.14 -6.04 9.15
N GLY A 87 -24.32 -6.15 10.47
CA GLY A 87 -24.95 -7.31 11.13
C GLY A 87 -23.96 -8.35 11.63
N LYS A 88 -24.17 -8.89 12.84
CA LYS A 88 -23.25 -9.80 13.54
C LYS A 88 -23.02 -11.13 12.81
N ASP A 89 -23.98 -11.55 11.99
CA ASP A 89 -24.01 -12.77 11.20
C ASP A 89 -23.14 -12.68 9.94
N LYS A 90 -22.80 -11.46 9.48
CA LYS A 90 -21.94 -11.28 8.30
C LYS A 90 -20.47 -11.24 8.70
N PRO A 91 -19.60 -12.05 8.07
CA PRO A 91 -18.17 -12.08 8.41
C PRO A 91 -17.41 -10.85 7.91
N ASN A 92 -17.98 -10.11 6.96
CA ASN A 92 -17.29 -9.02 6.27
C ASN A 92 -18.05 -7.69 6.34
N ILE A 93 -17.30 -6.60 6.25
CA ILE A 93 -17.80 -5.23 6.03
C ILE A 93 -17.48 -4.84 4.59
N THR A 94 -18.49 -4.40 3.85
CA THR A 94 -18.28 -3.81 2.53
C THR A 94 -18.07 -2.31 2.67
N ILE A 95 -16.95 -1.81 2.15
CA ILE A 95 -16.64 -0.39 2.03
C ILE A 95 -16.57 0.02 0.55
N SER A 96 -17.14 1.16 0.21
CA SER A 96 -16.99 1.81 -1.08
C SER A 96 -16.11 3.05 -0.90
N MET A 97 -15.21 3.30 -1.85
CA MET A 97 -14.31 4.45 -1.85
C MET A 97 -14.44 5.18 -3.17
N THR A 98 -14.52 6.51 -3.12
CA THR A 98 -14.35 7.39 -4.28
C THR A 98 -13.13 8.27 -4.04
N ILE A 99 -12.21 8.28 -4.98
CA ILE A 99 -10.95 9.00 -4.89
C ILE A 99 -11.04 10.30 -5.71
N THR A 100 -10.69 11.41 -5.08
CA THR A 100 -10.42 12.67 -5.77
C THR A 100 -8.92 12.95 -5.63
N PRO A 101 -8.15 12.92 -6.74
CA PRO A 101 -6.72 13.23 -6.68
C PRO A 101 -6.47 14.68 -6.24
N PRO A 102 -5.27 15.00 -5.75
CA PRO A 102 -4.93 16.39 -5.42
C PRO A 102 -4.96 17.27 -6.68
N LYS A 103 -5.12 18.59 -6.49
CA LYS A 103 -5.33 19.54 -7.61
C LYS A 103 -4.17 19.59 -8.61
N ASP A 104 -2.97 19.28 -8.16
CA ASP A 104 -1.73 19.25 -8.91
C ASP A 104 -1.41 17.86 -9.51
N PHE A 105 -2.35 16.92 -9.45
CA PHE A 105 -2.18 15.60 -10.06
C PHE A 105 -2.20 15.69 -11.58
N LEU A 106 -1.07 15.35 -12.20
CA LEU A 106 -0.83 15.58 -13.64
C LEU A 106 -1.36 14.48 -14.55
N TYR A 107 -1.78 13.33 -13.99
CA TYR A 107 -2.17 12.16 -14.76
C TYR A 107 -3.68 12.03 -14.89
N HIS A 108 -4.12 11.52 -16.04
CA HIS A 108 -5.51 11.15 -16.25
C HIS A 108 -5.83 9.82 -15.55
N ILE A 109 -6.97 9.76 -14.88
CA ILE A 109 -7.40 8.61 -14.06
C ILE A 109 -8.60 7.96 -14.72
N ALA A 110 -8.43 6.73 -15.20
CA ALA A 110 -9.52 5.97 -15.84
C ALA A 110 -10.60 5.50 -14.86
N GLN A 111 -10.23 5.16 -13.62
CA GLN A 111 -11.15 4.69 -12.58
C GLN A 111 -10.76 5.24 -11.21
N ASN A 112 -11.74 5.84 -10.52
CA ASN A 112 -11.54 6.41 -9.18
C ASN A 112 -12.50 5.85 -8.11
N LYS A 113 -13.31 4.85 -8.45
CA LYS A 113 -14.25 4.19 -7.53
C LYS A 113 -13.80 2.77 -7.23
N PHE A 114 -13.81 2.40 -5.96
CA PHE A 114 -13.37 1.11 -5.44
C PHE A 114 -14.41 0.54 -4.48
N LYS A 115 -14.49 -0.78 -4.43
CA LYS A 115 -15.31 -1.51 -3.47
C LYS A 115 -14.47 -2.62 -2.87
N LEU A 116 -14.32 -2.62 -1.54
CA LEU A 116 -13.55 -3.63 -0.81
C LEU A 116 -14.45 -4.37 0.18
N SER A 117 -14.13 -5.64 0.39
CA SER A 117 -14.70 -6.49 1.43
C SER A 117 -13.64 -6.70 2.50
N LEU A 118 -13.91 -6.25 3.73
CA LEU A 118 -13.02 -6.33 4.87
C LEU A 118 -13.47 -7.43 5.81
N ASP A 119 -12.57 -8.34 6.18
CA ASP A 119 -12.83 -9.35 7.21
C ASP A 119 -12.93 -8.69 8.59
N LYS A 120 -14.07 -8.85 9.26
CA LYS A 120 -14.32 -8.28 10.60
C LYS A 120 -13.34 -8.80 11.65
N SER A 121 -12.84 -10.03 11.48
CA SER A 121 -11.87 -10.64 12.41
C SER A 121 -10.51 -9.93 12.41
N LYS A 122 -10.23 -9.11 11.39
CA LYS A 122 -8.99 -8.33 11.25
C LYS A 122 -9.12 -6.89 11.75
N GLY A 123 -10.33 -6.48 12.15
CA GLY A 123 -10.59 -5.16 12.70
C GLY A 123 -10.13 -5.00 14.15
N PRO A 124 -10.47 -3.87 14.81
CA PRO A 124 -11.36 -2.81 14.34
C PRO A 124 -10.70 -1.79 13.40
N TYR A 125 -9.37 -1.85 13.24
CA TYR A 125 -8.59 -0.91 12.44
C TYR A 125 -8.08 -1.55 11.14
N TYR A 126 -8.23 -0.83 10.03
CA TYR A 126 -7.79 -1.24 8.70
C TYR A 126 -6.95 -0.12 8.10
N GLU A 127 -5.73 -0.45 7.66
CA GLU A 127 -4.81 0.49 7.04
C GLU A 127 -4.67 0.19 5.54
N PHE A 128 -4.67 1.24 4.73
CA PHE A 128 -4.57 1.16 3.28
C PHE A 128 -3.49 2.10 2.78
N THR A 129 -3.01 1.83 1.56
CA THR A 129 -2.15 2.73 0.80
C THR A 129 -2.75 2.94 -0.58
N LEU A 130 -2.96 4.21 -0.94
CA LEU A 130 -3.34 4.62 -2.29
C LEU A 130 -2.08 4.82 -3.13
N LEU A 131 -2.02 4.09 -4.24
CA LEU A 131 -0.95 4.13 -5.22
C LEU A 131 -1.55 4.46 -6.58
N PHE A 132 -0.73 4.97 -7.49
CA PHE A 132 -1.02 4.93 -8.91
C PHE A 132 0.07 4.12 -9.63
N GLU A 133 -0.35 3.47 -10.70
CA GLU A 133 0.52 2.70 -11.59
C GLU A 133 0.47 3.33 -12.96
N GLN A 134 1.64 3.69 -13.48
CA GLN A 134 1.80 4.26 -14.81
C GLN A 134 2.21 3.14 -15.78
N ASP A 135 1.48 3.01 -16.89
CA ASP A 135 1.88 2.13 -17.98
C ASP A 135 3.00 2.82 -18.79
N LYS A 136 4.08 2.10 -19.09
CA LYS A 136 5.18 2.64 -19.91
C LYS A 136 4.73 2.95 -21.34
N THR A 137 3.65 2.35 -21.82
CA THR A 137 3.11 2.54 -23.16
C THR A 137 2.08 3.66 -23.27
N MET A 138 1.53 4.12 -22.13
CA MET A 138 0.53 5.19 -22.05
C MET A 138 0.91 6.17 -20.92
N PRO A 139 1.87 7.08 -21.15
CA PRO A 139 2.46 7.88 -20.08
C PRO A 139 1.49 8.85 -19.40
N ASN A 140 0.36 9.17 -20.03
CA ASN A 140 -0.62 10.11 -19.49
C ASN A 140 -1.77 9.44 -18.73
N ASP A 141 -1.95 8.12 -18.88
CA ASP A 141 -3.00 7.36 -18.22
C ASP A 141 -2.42 6.57 -17.05
N VAL A 142 -3.05 6.71 -15.89
CA VAL A 142 -2.66 5.96 -14.69
C VAL A 142 -3.83 5.19 -14.11
N LYS A 143 -3.51 4.04 -13.53
CA LYS A 143 -4.44 3.23 -12.77
C LYS A 143 -4.24 3.47 -11.28
N LEU A 144 -5.29 3.89 -10.60
CA LEU A 144 -5.30 3.94 -9.14
C LEU A 144 -5.41 2.52 -8.55
N ILE A 145 -4.70 2.28 -7.46
CA ILE A 145 -4.64 1.01 -6.73
C ILE A 145 -4.76 1.28 -5.24
N ILE A 146 -5.62 0.51 -4.57
CA ILE A 146 -5.72 0.51 -3.10
C ILE A 146 -5.14 -0.80 -2.60
N LYS A 147 -4.04 -0.73 -1.84
CA LYS A 147 -3.42 -1.89 -1.20
C LYS A 147 -3.78 -1.93 0.29
N PRO A 148 -4.39 -3.02 0.78
CA PRO A 148 -4.49 -3.25 2.22
C PRO A 148 -3.09 -3.47 2.80
N ASN A 149 -2.77 -2.79 3.90
CA ASN A 149 -1.50 -2.98 4.58
C ASN A 149 -1.65 -4.13 5.58
N ALA A 150 -1.23 -5.34 5.18
CA ALA A 150 -1.38 -6.56 5.99
C ALA A 150 -0.49 -6.57 7.26
N THR A 151 0.38 -5.58 7.45
CA THR A 151 1.49 -5.64 8.41
C THR A 151 1.19 -4.99 9.77
N TYR A 152 0.03 -4.34 9.97
CA TYR A 152 -0.25 -3.61 11.22
C TYR A 152 -1.56 -4.04 11.89
N THR A 153 -1.49 -5.07 12.73
CA THR A 153 -2.45 -5.28 13.83
C THR A 153 -2.15 -4.25 14.91
N ILE A 154 -2.82 -3.09 14.86
CA ILE A 154 -2.81 -2.15 16.00
C ILE A 154 -3.84 -2.68 17.00
N MET A 155 -3.37 -3.24 18.11
CA MET A 155 -4.23 -3.53 19.24
C MET A 155 -4.86 -2.22 19.73
N ALA A 156 -6.18 -2.21 19.93
CA ALA A 156 -6.89 -1.06 20.50
C ALA A 156 -6.19 -0.61 21.80
N PRO A 157 -6.16 0.70 22.11
CA PRO A 157 -5.53 1.18 23.32
C PRO A 157 -6.21 0.52 24.53
N ASP A 158 -5.38 -0.04 25.41
CA ASP A 158 -5.81 -0.64 26.66
C ASP A 158 -6.60 0.39 27.48
N THR A 159 -7.91 0.15 27.62
CA THR A 159 -8.83 1.02 28.36
C THR A 159 -8.60 0.99 29.87
N SER A 160 -7.61 0.21 30.37
CA SER A 160 -7.21 0.19 31.77
C SER A 160 -6.49 1.48 32.23
N LYS A 161 -5.95 2.29 31.30
CA LYS A 161 -5.22 3.53 31.65
C LYS A 161 -6.07 4.78 31.38
N ARG A 162 -6.90 5.13 32.36
CA ARG A 162 -7.55 6.45 32.44
C ARG A 162 -6.48 7.54 32.45
N GLY A 163 -6.41 8.38 31.42
CA GLY A 163 -5.63 9.61 31.51
C GLY A 163 -5.07 10.22 30.23
N ALA A 164 -5.81 10.25 29.12
CA ALA A 164 -5.51 11.21 28.06
C ALA A 164 -6.79 11.59 27.33
N LYS A 165 -7.18 12.87 27.40
CA LYS A 165 -8.29 13.41 26.59
C LYS A 165 -7.86 13.33 25.12
N GLN A 166 -8.41 12.37 24.39
CA GLN A 166 -8.22 12.23 22.95
C GLN A 166 -9.05 13.28 22.20
N GLY A 167 -8.41 14.06 21.32
CA GLY A 167 -9.12 14.87 20.35
C GLY A 167 -9.80 13.98 19.31
N LYS A 168 -10.98 14.38 18.81
CA LYS A 168 -11.65 13.72 17.68
C LYS A 168 -10.66 13.59 16.51
N GLY A 169 -10.45 12.36 16.02
CA GLY A 169 -9.61 12.08 14.85
C GLY A 169 -8.16 11.63 15.13
N SER A 170 -7.77 11.36 16.38
CA SER A 170 -6.43 10.83 16.70
C SER A 170 -6.44 9.33 16.97
N ALA A 171 -5.85 8.55 16.07
CA ALA A 171 -5.33 7.22 16.37
C ALA A 171 -3.90 7.39 16.95
N VAL A 172 -3.71 7.11 18.24
CA VAL A 172 -2.39 7.19 18.88
C VAL A 172 -1.65 5.87 18.62
N LYS A 173 -0.66 5.88 17.71
CA LYS A 173 0.42 4.89 17.69
C LYS A 173 1.44 5.31 18.75
N THR A 174 1.72 4.45 19.73
CA THR A 174 2.92 4.58 20.58
C THR A 174 4.12 4.10 19.76
N GLY A 175 4.97 5.04 19.33
CA GLY A 175 6.12 4.79 18.45
C GLY A 175 5.79 5.20 17.01
N ASP A 176 6.43 6.28 16.55
CA ASP A 176 6.27 6.97 15.26
C ASP A 176 4.83 7.33 14.88
N SER A 177 4.54 8.64 14.97
CA SER A 177 3.24 9.23 14.66
C SER A 177 2.74 8.78 13.30
N TYR A 178 1.61 8.07 13.28
CA TYR A 178 0.93 7.69 12.06
C TYR A 178 0.68 8.94 11.20
N GLN A 179 1.23 8.97 9.99
CA GLN A 179 1.24 10.14 9.12
C GLN A 179 -0.01 10.25 8.22
N GLY A 180 -0.96 9.31 8.34
CA GLY A 180 -2.20 9.31 7.57
C GLY A 180 -3.39 9.76 8.43
N GLN A 181 -4.48 10.15 7.78
CA GLN A 181 -5.75 10.34 8.49
C GLN A 181 -6.45 9.00 8.73
N VAL A 182 -7.24 8.93 9.80
CA VAL A 182 -8.07 7.77 10.13
C VAL A 182 -9.54 8.21 10.14
N MET A 183 -10.38 7.57 9.34
CA MET A 183 -11.82 7.73 9.43
C MET A 183 -12.39 6.85 10.53
N HIS A 184 -13.24 7.39 11.38
CA HIS A 184 -13.91 6.67 12.46
C HIS A 184 -15.38 6.45 12.12
N PHE A 185 -15.84 5.20 12.26
CA PHE A 185 -17.23 4.77 12.07
C PHE A 185 -17.84 4.17 13.35
#